data_AF-A0A7X6U6M0-F1
#
_entry.id   AF-A0A7X6U6M0-F1
#
_cell.length_a   1.000
_cell.length_b   1.000
_cell.length_c   1.000
_cell.angle_alpha   90.00
_cell.angle_beta   90.00
_cell.angle_gamma   90.00
#
_symmetry.space_group_name_H-M   'P 1'
#
loop_
_entity.id
_entity.type
_entity.pdbx_description
1 polymer ?
#
loop_
_entity_poly.entity_id
_entity_poly.type
_entity_poly.pdbx_seq_one_letter_code
_entity_poly.pdbx_strand_id
1 'polypeptide(L)'
;MKPVELLRAVFLGIAVNKFRVFLTSLGIIIGAFTIIMVVGIGKAGEDAVSEQFSRLSVESITIARTRGTGSAQTSTAVLSREDAVRMVDELDYVRSIGVSTRTTSDISAGMVSSSIS
;
A
#
# COMPACT_ATOMS: atom_id res chain seq x y z
N MET A 1 -44.17 8.49 40.49
CA MET A 1 -42.80 9.02 40.71
C MET A 1 -42.29 9.60 39.41
N LYS A 2 -41.81 10.84 39.40
CA LYS A 2 -41.46 11.53 38.15
C LYS A 2 -40.01 11.21 37.75
N PRO A 3 -39.73 10.78 36.50
CA PRO A 3 -38.37 10.39 36.07
C PRO A 3 -37.36 11.54 36.15
N VAL A 4 -37.83 12.78 36.05
CA VAL A 4 -37.02 14.00 36.21
C VAL A 4 -36.39 14.08 37.61
N GLU A 5 -37.09 13.60 38.63
CA GLU A 5 -36.64 13.64 40.02
C GLU A 5 -35.55 12.58 40.28
N LEU A 6 -35.66 11.43 39.61
CA LEU A 6 -34.64 10.38 39.61
C LEU A 6 -33.34 10.86 38.95
N LEU A 7 -33.43 11.50 37.78
CA LEU A 7 -32.25 12.07 37.10
C LEU A 7 -31.58 13.12 37.98
N ARG A 8 -32.36 14.02 38.61
CA ARG A 8 -31.81 15.05 39.50
C ARG A 8 -31.11 14.45 40.71
N ALA A 9 -31.65 13.38 41.29
CA ALA A 9 -31.02 12.63 42.38
C ALA A 9 -29.70 11.97 41.95
N VAL A 10 -29.65 11.37 40.74
CA VAL A 10 -28.42 10.77 40.20
C VAL A 10 -27.34 11.83 39.96
N PHE A 11 -27.70 12.98 39.37
CA PHE A 11 -26.76 14.09 39.17
C PHE A 11 -26.20 14.63 40.49
N LEU A 12 -27.03 14.73 41.53
CA LEU A 12 -26.57 15.12 42.86
C LEU A 12 -25.60 14.08 43.44
N GLY A 13 -25.89 12.79 43.28
CA GLY A 13 -25.00 11.70 43.71
C GLY A 13 -23.64 11.69 42.99
N ILE A 14 -23.63 12.03 41.69
CA ILE A 14 -22.40 12.20 40.91
C ILE A 14 -21.58 13.40 41.43
N ALA A 15 -22.25 14.51 41.76
CA ALA A 15 -21.59 15.71 42.27
C ALA A 15 -20.93 15.52 43.65
N VAL A 16 -21.44 14.59 44.47
CA VAL A 16 -20.86 14.23 45.77
C VAL A 16 -19.63 13.32 45.60
N ASN A 17 -19.70 12.30 44.73
CA ASN A 17 -18.64 11.31 44.54
C ASN A 17 -17.80 11.55 43.27
N LYS A 18 -17.32 12.78 43.08
CA LYS A 18 -16.64 13.21 41.85
C LYS A 18 -15.47 12.31 41.45
N PHE A 19 -14.62 11.94 42.41
CA PHE A 19 -13.39 11.19 42.14
C PHE A 19 -13.71 9.76 41.67
N ARG A 20 -14.66 9.10 42.33
CA ARG A 20 -15.07 7.74 41.96
C ARG A 20 -15.68 7.72 40.57
N VAL A 21 -16.62 8.63 40.29
CA VAL A 21 -17.29 8.70 38.99
C VAL A 21 -16.30 9.06 37.88
N PHE A 22 -15.35 9.96 38.15
CA PHE A 22 -14.29 10.30 37.20
C PHE A 22 -13.40 9.09 36.87
N LEU A 23 -12.90 8.36 37.87
CA LEU A 23 -12.05 7.18 37.63
C LEU A 23 -12.81 6.06 36.90
N THR A 24 -14.07 5.80 37.27
CA THR A 24 -14.87 4.75 36.61
C THR A 24 -15.18 5.10 35.16
N SER A 25 -15.58 6.36 34.88
CA SER A 25 -15.83 6.80 33.51
C SER A 25 -14.55 6.80 32.67
N LEU A 26 -13.41 7.22 33.24
CA LEU A 26 -12.12 7.19 32.57
C LEU A 26 -11.73 5.76 32.16
N GLY A 27 -11.92 4.77 33.03
CA GLY A 27 -11.68 3.37 32.70
C GLY A 27 -12.50 2.87 31.53
N ILE A 28 -13.79 3.23 31.48
CA ILE A 28 -14.69 2.87 30.37
C ILE A 28 -14.25 3.55 29.07
N ILE A 29 -13.90 4.84 29.11
CA ILE A 29 -13.47 5.61 27.94
C ILE A 29 -12.17 5.02 27.36
N ILE A 30 -11.15 4.79 28.20
CA ILE A 30 -9.86 4.24 27.75
C ILE A 30 -10.04 2.81 27.23
N GLY A 31 -10.86 2.00 27.91
CA GLY A 31 -11.16 0.62 27.51
C GLY A 31 -11.81 0.55 26.12
N ALA A 32 -12.88 1.32 25.90
CA ALA A 32 -13.56 1.37 24.61
C ALA A 32 -12.65 1.95 23.51
N PHE A 33 -11.89 3.01 23.83
CA PHE A 33 -10.98 3.65 22.88
C PHE A 33 -9.89 2.68 22.38
N THR A 34 -9.31 1.89 23.29
CA THR A 34 -8.27 0.91 22.95
C THR A 34 -8.83 -0.15 21.98
N ILE A 35 -10.03 -0.67 22.24
CA ILE A 35 -10.66 -1.68 21.37
C ILE A 35 -10.87 -1.11 19.96
N ILE A 36 -11.42 0.11 19.85
CA ILE A 36 -11.66 0.77 18.56
C ILE A 36 -10.33 0.95 17.80
N MET A 37 -9.29 1.41 18.50
CA MET A 37 -7.98 1.66 17.90
C MET A 37 -7.32 0.38 17.39
N VAL A 38 -7.35 -0.71 18.18
CA VAL A 38 -6.78 -2.00 17.77
C VAL A 38 -7.52 -2.57 16.56
N VAL A 39 -8.85 -2.50 16.52
CA VAL A 39 -9.64 -2.95 15.36
C VAL A 39 -9.31 -2.15 14.11
N GLY A 40 -9.14 -0.83 14.24
CA GLY A 40 -8.73 0.03 13.14
C GLY A 40 -7.35 -0.32 12.58
N ILE A 41 -6.37 -0.52 13.46
CA ILE A 41 -5.01 -0.95 13.08
C ILE A 41 -5.04 -2.32 12.42
N GLY A 42 -5.82 -3.27 12.97
CA GLY A 42 -5.94 -4.62 12.41
C GLY A 42 -6.43 -4.61 10.97
N LYS A 43 -7.51 -3.87 10.68
CA LYS A 43 -8.05 -3.73 9.32
C LYS A 43 -7.07 -3.02 8.37
N ALA A 44 -6.48 -1.92 8.82
CA ALA A 44 -5.50 -1.20 7.99
C ALA A 44 -4.25 -2.05 7.69
N GLY A 45 -3.82 -2.89 8.65
CA GLY A 45 -2.73 -3.84 8.46
C GLY A 45 -3.09 -4.95 7.46
N GLU A 46 -4.31 -5.48 7.52
CA GLU A 46 -4.80 -6.48 6.58
C GLU A 46 -4.81 -5.95 5.14
N ASP A 47 -5.33 -4.74 4.92
CA ASP A 47 -5.35 -4.11 3.59
C ASP A 47 -3.94 -3.88 3.04
N ALA A 48 -3.01 -3.39 3.88
CA ALA A 48 -1.63 -3.15 3.49
C ALA A 48 -0.90 -4.44 3.09
N VAL A 49 -1.15 -5.53 3.83
CA VAL A 49 -0.59 -6.84 3.55
C VAL A 49 -1.22 -7.44 2.29
N SER A 50 -2.53 -7.29 2.11
CA SER A 50 -3.26 -7.73 0.91
C SER A 50 -2.72 -7.06 -0.36
N GLU A 51 -2.48 -5.75 -0.35
CA GLU A 51 -1.85 -5.02 -1.47
C GLU A 51 -0.44 -5.56 -1.78
N GLN A 52 0.37 -5.80 -0.75
CA GLN A 52 1.72 -6.37 -0.94
C GLN A 52 1.64 -7.78 -1.53
N PHE A 53 0.74 -8.63 -1.04
CA PHE A 53 0.54 -9.97 -1.57
C PHE A 53 -0.07 -9.97 -2.98
N SER A 54 -0.95 -9.03 -3.32
CA SER A 54 -1.46 -8.85 -4.68
C SER A 54 -0.31 -8.61 -5.67
N ARG A 55 0.69 -7.83 -5.26
CA ARG A 55 1.88 -7.55 -6.07
C ARG A 55 2.81 -8.75 -6.20
N LEU A 56 2.88 -9.61 -5.19
CA LEU A 56 3.72 -10.81 -5.17
C LEU A 56 3.06 -12.02 -5.83
N SER A 57 1.73 -12.12 -5.76
CA SER A 57 0.94 -13.21 -6.32
C SER A 57 0.65 -12.93 -7.79
N VAL A 58 1.65 -13.20 -8.66
CA VAL A 58 1.44 -13.61 -10.07
C VAL A 58 0.81 -12.56 -11.02
N GLU A 59 0.59 -11.30 -10.62
CA GLU A 59 0.01 -10.31 -11.56
C GLU A 59 1.03 -9.73 -12.56
N SER A 60 2.35 -9.81 -12.29
CA SER A 60 3.36 -9.23 -13.18
C SER A 60 4.40 -10.24 -13.67
N ILE A 61 4.39 -10.51 -14.97
CA ILE A 61 5.44 -11.26 -15.67
C ILE A 61 6.37 -10.25 -16.32
N THR A 62 7.61 -10.15 -15.83
CA THR A 62 8.63 -9.29 -16.45
C THR A 62 9.41 -10.08 -17.51
N ILE A 63 9.24 -9.70 -18.78
CA ILE A 63 9.99 -10.27 -19.90
C ILE A 63 11.15 -9.31 -20.20
N ALA A 64 12.37 -9.74 -19.92
CA ALA A 64 13.58 -8.97 -20.22
C ALA A 64 14.50 -9.76 -21.15
N ARG A 65 15.16 -9.05 -22.07
CA ARG A 65 16.22 -9.65 -22.88
C ARG A 65 17.41 -9.97 -21.99
N THR A 66 17.84 -11.23 -21.98
CA THR A 66 19.12 -11.59 -21.37
C THR A 66 20.25 -10.91 -22.13
N ARG A 67 21.04 -10.07 -21.44
CA ARG A 67 22.20 -9.41 -22.02
C ARG A 67 23.39 -10.37 -21.88
N GLY A 68 23.50 -11.32 -22.80
CA GLY A 68 24.61 -12.27 -22.81
C GLY A 68 25.93 -11.57 -23.14
N THR A 69 26.88 -11.57 -22.20
CA THR A 69 28.30 -11.27 -22.46
C THR A 69 28.92 -12.48 -23.15
N GLY A 70 28.66 -12.64 -24.44
CA GLY A 70 29.19 -13.75 -25.21
C GLY A 70 28.76 -13.67 -26.66
N SER A 71 29.73 -13.43 -27.54
CA SER A 71 29.57 -13.43 -28.99
C SER A 71 29.03 -14.78 -29.49
N ALA A 72 27.74 -14.84 -29.81
CA ALA A 72 27.21 -15.76 -30.81
C ALA A 72 25.85 -15.25 -31.29
N GLN A 73 25.79 -14.96 -32.58
CA GLN A 73 24.56 -14.78 -33.33
C GLN A 73 23.57 -15.90 -32.99
N THR A 74 22.45 -15.54 -32.40
CA THR A 74 21.20 -16.29 -32.52
C THR A 74 20.14 -15.22 -32.53
N SER A 75 19.41 -15.12 -33.65
CA SER A 75 18.35 -14.16 -33.96
C SER A 75 17.63 -13.67 -32.70
N THR A 76 18.16 -12.61 -32.13
CA THR A 76 17.76 -12.17 -30.80
C THR A 76 16.45 -11.46 -31.01
N ALA A 77 15.34 -12.09 -30.63
CA ALA A 77 14.01 -11.51 -30.76
C ALA A 77 14.08 -10.05 -30.30
N VAL A 78 13.92 -9.14 -31.27
CA VAL A 78 13.95 -7.72 -30.99
C VAL A 78 12.61 -7.41 -30.38
N LEU A 79 12.51 -7.49 -29.04
CA LEU A 79 11.34 -7.00 -28.32
C LEU A 79 11.15 -5.54 -28.70
N SER A 80 10.21 -5.30 -29.61
CA SER A 80 9.88 -3.98 -30.10
C SER A 80 8.63 -3.46 -29.42
N ARG A 81 8.41 -2.14 -29.47
CA ARG A 81 7.20 -1.54 -28.90
C ARG A 81 5.95 -2.08 -29.57
N GLU A 82 6.04 -2.44 -30.83
CA GLU A 82 4.97 -3.02 -31.64
C GLU A 82 4.58 -4.42 -31.16
N ASP A 83 5.53 -5.23 -30.66
CA ASP A 83 5.24 -6.56 -30.12
C ASP A 83 4.40 -6.44 -28.85
N ALA A 84 4.69 -5.45 -27.99
CA ALA A 84 3.94 -5.21 -26.78
C ALA A 84 2.46 -4.82 -27.05
N VAL A 85 2.18 -4.15 -28.17
CA VAL A 85 0.79 -3.81 -28.56
C VAL A 85 0.07 -5.07 -29.06
N ARG A 86 0.72 -5.87 -29.90
CA ARG A 86 0.14 -7.13 -30.42
C ARG A 86 -0.13 -8.14 -29.32
N MET A 87 0.72 -8.17 -28.29
CA MET A 87 0.51 -9.04 -27.13
C MET A 87 -0.75 -8.68 -26.33
N VAL A 88 -1.21 -7.43 -26.34
CA VAL A 88 -2.51 -7.08 -25.71
C VAL A 88 -3.67 -7.66 -26.52
N ASP A 89 -3.56 -7.64 -27.85
CA ASP A 89 -4.63 -8.10 -28.74
C ASP A 89 -4.70 -9.64 -28.86
N GLU A 90 -3.59 -10.34 -28.63
CA GLU A 90 -3.48 -11.80 -28.81
C GLU A 90 -3.60 -12.61 -27.50
N LEU A 91 -3.43 -11.97 -26.33
CA LEU A 91 -3.49 -12.63 -25.02
C LEU A 91 -4.72 -12.20 -24.21
N ASP A 92 -5.76 -13.04 -24.19
CA ASP A 92 -7.01 -12.81 -23.42
C ASP A 92 -6.80 -12.70 -21.89
N TYR A 93 -5.68 -13.21 -21.37
CA TYR A 93 -5.38 -13.24 -19.93
C TYR A 93 -4.49 -12.08 -19.46
N VAL A 94 -4.10 -11.16 -20.35
CA VAL A 94 -3.19 -10.06 -20.02
C VAL A 94 -3.96 -8.75 -19.90
N ARG A 95 -4.10 -8.25 -18.67
CA ARG A 95 -4.88 -7.02 -18.38
C ARG A 95 -4.16 -5.73 -18.77
N SER A 96 -2.84 -5.68 -18.66
CA SER A 96 -2.05 -4.49 -18.98
C SER A 96 -0.59 -4.86 -19.26
N ILE A 97 0.01 -4.22 -20.27
CA ILE A 97 1.42 -4.37 -20.62
C ILE A 97 2.13 -3.03 -20.45
N GLY A 98 3.25 -3.02 -19.72
CA GLY A 98 4.12 -1.86 -19.55
C GLY A 98 5.45 -2.06 -20.27
N VAL A 99 5.83 -1.12 -21.14
CA VAL A 99 7.13 -1.14 -21.83
C VAL A 99 8.07 -0.13 -21.19
N SER A 100 9.23 -0.58 -20.71
CA SER A 100 10.29 0.31 -20.22
C SER A 100 11.52 0.23 -21.13
N THR A 101 11.98 1.38 -21.60
CA THR A 101 13.23 1.51 -22.37
C THR A 101 14.15 2.44 -21.60
N ARG A 102 15.27 1.91 -21.09
CA ARG A 102 16.29 2.70 -20.40
C ARG A 102 17.45 2.98 -21.36
N THR A 103 17.68 4.24 -21.66
CA THR A 103 18.80 4.70 -22.50
C THR A 103 19.81 5.41 -21.62
N THR A 104 21.05 4.92 -21.58
CA THR A 104 22.17 5.60 -20.93
C THR A 104 23.05 6.21 -22.01
N SER A 105 23.31 7.51 -21.94
CA SER A 105 24.21 8.21 -22.87
C SER A 105 25.28 8.95 -22.09
N ASP A 106 26.53 8.63 -22.38
CA ASP A 106 27.69 9.34 -21.85
C ASP A 106 28.14 10.39 -22.87
N ILE A 107 28.16 11.66 -22.46
CA ILE A 107 28.70 12.76 -23.27
C ILE A 107 30.03 13.16 -22.65
N SER A 108 31.12 12.89 -23.37
CA SER A 108 32.46 13.28 -22.96
C SER A 108 32.93 14.47 -23.81
N ALA A 109 33.17 15.60 -23.17
CA ALA A 109 33.81 16.77 -23.77
C ALA A 109 35.05 17.14 -22.94
N GLY A 110 36.20 16.57 -23.31
CA GLY A 110 37.45 16.74 -22.56
C GLY A 110 37.43 15.97 -21.24
N MET A 111 37.77 16.63 -20.12
CA MET A 111 37.85 16.00 -18.78
C MET A 111 36.54 16.04 -17.98
N VAL A 112 35.46 16.60 -18.54
CA VAL A 112 34.17 16.68 -17.86
C VAL A 112 33.27 15.58 -18.39
N SER A 113 32.99 14.59 -17.53
CA SER A 113 31.99 13.56 -17.76
C SER A 113 30.73 13.92 -16.98
N SER A 114 29.60 14.01 -17.69
CA SER A 114 28.28 14.10 -17.08
C SER A 114 27.39 13.00 -17.65
N SER A 115 26.83 12.19 -16.76
CA SER A 115 25.90 11.12 -17.11
C SER A 115 24.47 11.59 -16.88
N ILE A 116 23.60 11.42 -17.89
CA ILE A 116 22.15 11.63 -17.77
C ILE A 116 21.49 10.25 -17.81
N SER A 117 20.78 9.91 -16.74
CA SER A 117 20.03 8.65 -16.56
C SER A 117 18.55 8.79 -16.86
#